data_AF-A0A7Y5KCH0-F1
#
_entry.id   AF-A0A7Y5KCH0-F1
#
_cell.length_a   1.000
_cell.length_b   1.000
_cell.length_c   1.000
_cell.angle_alpha   90.00
_cell.angle_beta   90.00
_cell.angle_gamma   90.00
#
_symmetry.space_group_name_H-M   'P 1'
#
loop_
_entity.id
_entity.type
_entity.pdbx_description
1 polymer ?
#
loop_
_entity_poly.entity_id
_entity_poly.type
_entity_poly.pdbx_seq_one_letter_code
_entity_poly.pdbx_strand_id
1 'polypeptide(L)'
;MPTLLTTSQNSFLTEFFQLTQDFYLTGGTALSAYYLQHRYSEDLDLFTSNELFFQNAESLVGAVSAKLGWVSKRMAAWLMKPSLTV
;
A
#
# COMPACT_ATOMS: atom_id res chain seq x y z
N MET A 1 -5.95 16.06 -16.76
CA MET A 1 -6.03 16.44 -15.33
C MET A 1 -4.73 16.03 -14.68
N PRO A 2 -4.02 16.92 -13.96
CA PRO A 2 -2.84 16.52 -13.19
C PRO A 2 -3.28 15.52 -12.11
N THR A 3 -2.58 14.39 -12.01
CA THR A 3 -2.79 13.41 -10.93
C THR A 3 -2.08 13.89 -9.67
N LEU A 4 -2.71 13.70 -8.50
CA LEU A 4 -2.07 13.97 -7.20
C LEU A 4 -1.17 12.81 -6.75
N LEU A 5 -1.09 11.73 -7.55
CA LEU A 5 -0.11 10.67 -7.35
C LEU A 5 1.25 11.10 -7.85
N THR A 6 2.29 10.81 -7.06
CA THR A 6 3.67 10.94 -7.53
C THR A 6 3.97 9.90 -8.61
N THR A 7 5.01 10.13 -9.41
CA THR A 7 5.49 9.15 -10.42
C THR A 7 5.73 7.78 -9.79
N SER A 8 6.34 7.74 -8.60
CA SER A 8 6.61 6.49 -7.88
C SER A 8 5.32 5.78 -7.45
N GLN A 9 4.36 6.50 -6.88
CA GLN A 9 3.07 5.92 -6.50
C GLN A 9 2.34 5.35 -7.73
N ASN A 10 2.33 6.08 -8.83
CA ASN A 10 1.70 5.63 -10.06
C ASN A 10 2.39 4.38 -10.63
N SER A 11 3.73 4.35 -10.65
CA SER A 11 4.49 3.17 -11.09
C SER A 11 4.21 1.97 -10.20
N PHE A 12 4.19 2.14 -8.88
CA PHE A 12 3.88 1.05 -7.95
C PHE A 12 2.48 0.50 -8.18
N LEU A 13 1.45 1.36 -8.21
CA LEU A 13 0.06 0.91 -8.39
C LEU A 13 -0.14 0.23 -9.74
N THR A 14 0.48 0.76 -10.80
CA THR A 14 0.41 0.17 -12.15
C THR A 14 0.98 -1.25 -12.15
N GLU A 15 2.13 -1.45 -11.54
CA GLU A 15 2.77 -2.77 -11.47
C GLU A 15 2.06 -3.73 -10.52
N PHE A 16 1.59 -3.22 -9.37
CA PHE A 16 0.88 -4.02 -8.39
C PHE A 16 -0.44 -4.57 -8.94
N PHE A 17 -1.23 -3.73 -9.61
CA PHE A 17 -2.50 -4.17 -10.19
C PHE A 17 -2.37 -4.99 -11.47
N GLN A 18 -1.17 -5.10 -12.06
CA GLN A 18 -0.88 -6.12 -13.07
C GLN A 18 -0.72 -7.53 -12.47
N LEU A 19 -0.30 -7.62 -11.20
CA LEU A 19 -0.11 -8.91 -10.51
C LEU A 19 -1.40 -9.45 -9.88
N THR A 20 -2.31 -8.58 -9.46
CA THR A 20 -3.56 -8.95 -8.80
C THR A 20 -4.63 -7.88 -8.93
N GLN A 21 -5.90 -8.28 -8.97
CA GLN A 21 -7.07 -7.39 -8.92
C GLN A 21 -7.87 -7.55 -7.62
N ASP A 22 -7.40 -8.37 -6.67
CA ASP A 22 -8.08 -8.65 -5.39
C ASP A 22 -7.82 -7.56 -4.33
N PHE A 23 -7.07 -6.51 -4.67
CA PHE A 23 -6.82 -5.38 -3.79
C PHE A 23 -7.54 -4.13 -4.29
N TYR A 24 -7.77 -3.20 -3.37
CA TYR A 24 -8.36 -1.90 -3.61
C TYR A 24 -7.45 -0.83 -3.01
N LEU A 25 -7.22 0.25 -3.74
CA LEU A 25 -6.64 1.46 -3.17
C LEU A 25 -7.70 2.15 -2.31
N THR A 26 -7.34 2.41 -1.05
CA THR A 26 -8.23 3.00 -0.05
C THR A 26 -7.54 4.18 0.67
N GLY A 27 -8.11 4.60 1.79
CA GLY A 27 -7.49 5.58 2.68
C GLY A 27 -7.36 6.98 2.09
N GLY A 28 -6.39 7.72 2.62
CA GLY A 28 -6.21 9.14 2.33
C GLY A 28 -5.86 9.42 0.86
N THR A 29 -5.09 8.52 0.25
CA THR A 29 -4.63 8.68 -1.13
C THR A 29 -5.70 8.35 -2.15
N ALA A 30 -6.55 7.34 -1.91
CA ALA A 30 -7.73 7.14 -2.74
C ALA A 30 -8.64 8.38 -2.72
N LEU A 31 -8.94 8.87 -1.51
CA LEU A 31 -9.82 10.02 -1.30
C LEU A 31 -9.25 11.29 -1.93
N SER A 32 -7.96 11.56 -1.78
CA SER A 32 -7.36 12.77 -2.32
C SER A 32 -7.15 12.69 -3.83
N ALA A 33 -6.61 11.61 -4.38
CA ALA A 33 -6.26 11.54 -5.80
C ALA A 33 -7.46 11.36 -6.74
N TYR A 34 -8.52 10.68 -6.29
CA TYR A 34 -9.64 10.30 -7.17
C TYR A 34 -10.98 10.97 -6.87
N TYR A 35 -11.19 11.49 -5.65
CA TYR A 35 -12.47 12.07 -5.26
C TYR A 35 -12.40 13.58 -4.99
N LEU A 36 -11.57 13.99 -4.02
CA LEU A 36 -11.61 15.36 -3.49
C LEU A 36 -10.55 16.31 -4.05
N GLN A 37 -9.41 15.79 -4.51
CA GLN A 37 -8.31 16.58 -5.08
C GLN A 37 -7.80 17.72 -4.18
N HIS A 38 -7.95 17.57 -2.85
CA HIS A 38 -7.75 18.64 -1.88
C HIS A 38 -6.34 18.73 -1.27
N ARG A 39 -5.54 17.65 -1.35
CA ARG A 39 -4.17 17.60 -0.79
C ARG A 39 -3.33 16.49 -1.41
N TYR A 40 -2.01 16.62 -1.31
CA TYR A 40 -1.12 15.49 -1.50
C TYR A 40 -1.23 14.49 -0.35
N SER A 41 -0.96 13.22 -0.64
CA SER A 41 -0.96 12.14 0.34
C SER A 41 0.23 11.23 0.03
N GLU A 42 1.03 10.92 1.06
CA GLU A 42 2.32 10.25 0.89
C GLU A 42 2.18 8.72 0.88
N ASP A 43 1.26 8.19 1.68
CA ASP A 43 1.08 6.75 1.88
C ASP A 43 0.21 6.09 0.80
N LEU A 44 0.30 4.77 0.65
CA LEU A 44 -0.64 3.96 -0.14
C LEU A 44 -1.29 2.91 0.75
N ASP A 45 -2.61 3.02 0.95
CA ASP A 45 -3.39 2.05 1.71
C ASP A 45 -4.04 1.04 0.76
N LEU A 46 -3.60 -0.22 0.81
CA LEU A 46 -4.18 -1.30 0.01
C LEU A 46 -5.02 -2.22 0.91
N PHE A 47 -6.27 -2.45 0.52
CA PHE A 47 -7.20 -3.33 1.22
C PHE A 47 -7.58 -4.52 0.36
N THR A 48 -7.78 -5.69 0.98
CA THR A 48 -8.40 -6.86 0.34
C THR A 48 -9.34 -7.55 1.32
N SER A 49 -10.47 -8.05 0.82
CA SER A 49 -11.35 -8.95 1.59
C SER A 49 -10.95 -10.42 1.43
N ASN A 50 -9.96 -10.72 0.59
CA ASN A 50 -9.53 -12.08 0.29
C ASN A 50 -8.35 -12.45 1.20
N GLU A 51 -8.60 -13.34 2.16
CA GLU A 51 -7.63 -13.74 3.18
C GLU A 51 -6.34 -14.33 2.59
N LEU A 52 -6.44 -15.09 1.48
CA LEU A 52 -5.27 -15.66 0.81
C LEU A 52 -4.38 -14.56 0.21
N PHE A 53 -4.98 -13.53 -0.39
CA PHE A 53 -4.21 -12.40 -0.91
C PHE A 53 -3.63 -11.54 0.19
N PHE A 54 -4.34 -11.39 1.31
CA PHE A 54 -3.82 -10.71 2.49
C PHE A 54 -2.56 -11.41 3.02
N GLN A 55 -2.60 -12.74 3.16
CA GLN A 55 -1.44 -13.53 3.58
C GLN A 55 -0.26 -13.41 2.60
N ASN A 56 -0.55 -13.24 1.30
CA ASN A 56 0.45 -13.07 0.25
C ASN A 56 0.88 -11.62 0.01
N ALA A 57 0.33 -10.64 0.74
CA ALA A 57 0.54 -9.22 0.47
C ALA A 57 2.03 -8.84 0.50
N GLU A 58 2.79 -9.37 1.47
CA GLU A 58 4.23 -9.09 1.56
C GLU A 58 5.01 -9.62 0.34
N SER A 59 4.63 -10.79 -0.17
CA SER A 59 5.27 -11.37 -1.36
C SER A 59 4.96 -10.53 -2.60
N LEU A 60 3.71 -10.08 -2.76
CA LEU A 60 3.28 -9.22 -3.86
C LEU A 60 3.99 -7.87 -3.83
N VAL A 61 4.03 -7.22 -2.66
CA VAL A 61 4.77 -5.96 -2.47
C VAL A 61 6.26 -6.17 -2.75
N GLY A 62 6.84 -7.27 -2.28
CA GLY A 62 8.23 -7.63 -2.54
C GLY A 62 8.53 -7.81 -4.03
N ALA A 63 7.65 -8.48 -4.77
CA ALA A 63 7.79 -8.70 -6.21
C ALA A 63 7.77 -7.37 -6.99
N VAL A 64 6.82 -6.48 -6.67
CA VAL A 64 6.75 -5.15 -7.29
C VAL A 64 7.96 -4.30 -6.91
N SER A 65 8.37 -4.31 -5.64
CA SER A 65 9.53 -3.56 -5.18
C SER A 65 10.79 -4.00 -5.93
N ALA A 66 11.02 -5.32 -6.04
CA ALA A 66 12.14 -5.88 -6.80
C ALA A 66 12.09 -5.46 -8.28
N LYS A 67 10.92 -5.52 -8.91
CA LYS A 67 10.71 -5.10 -10.31
C LYS A 67 11.06 -3.62 -10.53
N LEU A 68 10.74 -2.76 -9.57
CA LEU A 68 11.03 -1.33 -9.61
C LEU A 68 12.44 -0.97 -9.13
N GLY A 69 13.25 -1.95 -8.71
CA GLY A 69 14.59 -1.73 -8.16
C GLY A 69 14.58 -1.09 -6.77
N TRP A 70 13.49 -1.25 -6.01
CA TRP A 70 13.31 -0.69 -4.68
C TRP A 70 13.69 -1.69 -3.59
N VAL A 71 14.27 -1.18 -2.50
CA VAL A 71 14.52 -1.96 -1.29
C VAL A 71 13.36 -1.76 -0.33
N SER A 72 12.57 -2.81 -0.09
CA SER A 72 11.52 -2.78 0.93
C SER A 72 12.12 -3.02 2.31
N LYS A 73 11.67 -2.25 3.31
CA LYS A 73 11.97 -2.48 4.73
C LYS A 73 10.66 -2.70 5.46
N ARG A 74 10.55 -3.82 6.18
CA ARG A 74 9.47 -4.01 7.15
C ARG A 74 9.88 -3.31 8.44
N MET A 75 9.10 -2.30 8.84
CA MET A 75 9.17 -1.76 10.20
C MET A 75 7.91 -2.21 10.94
N ALA A 76 8.02 -3.28 11.72
CA ALA A 76 6.98 -3.69 12.65
C ALA A 76 7.18 -2.92 13.96
N ALA A 77 6.63 -1.72 14.05
CA ALA A 77 6.56 -0.98 15.31
C ALA A 77 5.24 -1.30 16.03
N TRP A 78 5.19 -2.44 16.71
CA TRP A 78 4.20 -2.72 17.75
C TRP A 78 4.90 -3.36 18.95
N LEU A 79 5.54 -2.54 19.78
CA LEU A 79 5.94 -2.88 21.14
C LEU A 79 4.95 -2.24 22.11
N MET A 80 3.79 -2.86 22.29
CA MET A 80 3.06 -2.79 23.55
C MET A 80 2.85 -4.23 24.03
N LYS A 81 3.80 -4.73 24.83
CA LYS A 81 3.53 -5.88 25.69
C LYS A 81 2.55 -5.39 26.75
N PRO A 82 1.35 -5.97 26.91
CA PRO A 82 0.58 -5.76 28.11
C PRO A 82 1.32 -6.48 29.24
N SER A 83 1.98 -5.74 30.12
CA SER A 83 2.35 -6.29 31.43
C SER A 83 1.07 -6.42 32.25
N LEU A 84 0.32 -7.50 32.01
CA LEU A 84 -0.46 -8.12 33.06
C LEU A 84 0.55 -8.81 33.98
N THR A 85 0.91 -8.13 35.06
CA THR A 85 1.37 -8.79 36.26
C THR A 85 0.37 -8.44 37.35
N VAL A 86 -0.17 -9.50 37.94
CA VAL A 86 -1.17 -9.59 39.02
C VAL A 86 -1.00 -8.53 40.10
#